data_AF-A0A832WI18-F1
#
_entry.id   AF-A0A832WI18-F1
#
_cell.length_a   1.000
_cell.length_b   1.000
_cell.length_c   1.000
_cell.angle_alpha   90.00
_cell.angle_beta   90.00
_cell.angle_gamma   90.00
#
_symmetry.space_group_name_H-M   'P 1'
#
loop_
_entity.id
_entity.type
_entity.pdbx_description
1 polymer ?
#
loop_
_entity_poly.entity_id
_entity_poly.type
_entity_poly.pdbx_seq_one_letter_code
_entity_poly.pdbx_strand_id
1 'polypeptide(L)' 'MTGRRVIVTGVPGVGKTTVVTGALKVLEGEGITYRSLNFGTYMFETAQKEGFAKDRDEMRRLPGDVQKKLQQSAARAM' A
#
# COMPACT_ATOMS: atom_id res chain seq x y z
N MET A 1 -16.73 -7.70 -9.30
CA MET A 1 -16.07 -7.53 -7.98
C MET A 1 -17.06 -6.84 -7.05
N THR A 2 -17.63 -7.54 -6.07
CA THR A 2 -18.80 -7.08 -5.29
C THR A 2 -18.49 -6.60 -3.86
N GLY A 3 -17.22 -6.36 -3.52
CA GLY A 3 -16.80 -5.86 -2.20
C GLY A 3 -16.49 -4.36 -2.17
N ARG A 4 -16.70 -3.70 -1.01
CA ARG A 4 -16.27 -2.30 -0.78
C ARG A 4 -14.74 -2.23 -0.77
N ARG A 5 -14.19 -1.21 -1.44
CA ARG A 5 -12.76 -0.87 -1.39
C ARG A 5 -12.57 0.31 -0.46
N VAL A 6 -11.67 0.18 0.50
CA VAL A 6 -11.39 1.23 1.49
C VAL A 6 -9.90 1.58 1.42
N ILE A 7 -9.59 2.86 1.29
CA ILE A 7 -8.22 3.36 1.35
C ILE A 7 -8.01 3.97 2.73
N VAL A 8 -7.04 3.45 3.47
CA VAL A 8 -6.67 3.97 4.79
C VAL A 8 -5.38 4.76 4.66
N THR A 9 -5.43 6.06 4.98
CA THR A 9 -4.29 6.98 4.91
C THR A 9 -3.93 7.52 6.30
N GLY A 10 -2.87 8.31 6.39
CA GLY A 10 -2.46 8.96 7.64
C GLY A 10 -0.94 9.16 7.73
N VAL A 11 -0.51 10.10 8.56
CA VAL A 11 0.91 10.45 8.75
C VAL A 11 1.71 9.31 9.39
N PRO A 12 3.05 9.27 9.23
CA PRO A 12 3.91 8.35 9.97
C PRO A 12 3.67 8.45 11.49
N GLY A 13 3.68 7.32 12.20
CA GLY A 13 3.49 7.28 13.65
C GLY A 13 2.04 7.29 14.16
N VAL A 14 1.03 7.60 13.34
CA VAL A 14 -0.39 7.71 13.78
C VAL A 14 -1.06 6.36 14.13
N GLY A 15 -0.35 5.24 14.05
CA GLY A 15 -0.91 3.93 14.43
C GLY A 15 -1.83 3.26 13.39
N LYS A 16 -1.76 3.63 12.11
CA LYS A 16 -2.59 3.01 11.03
C LYS A 16 -2.59 1.49 11.07
N THR A 17 -1.40 0.88 11.15
CA THR A 17 -1.26 -0.58 11.19
C THR A 17 -1.97 -1.17 12.39
N THR A 18 -1.86 -0.53 13.55
CA THR A 18 -2.52 -0.96 14.79
C THR A 18 -4.04 -0.94 14.63
N VAL A 19 -4.59 0.17 14.13
CA VAL A 19 -6.04 0.33 13.92
C VAL A 19 -6.57 -0.65 12.87
N VAL A 20 -5.91 -0.76 11.72
CA VAL A 20 -6.33 -1.67 10.64
C VAL A 20 -6.27 -3.12 11.08
N THR A 21 -5.21 -3.53 11.80
CA THR A 21 -5.09 -4.90 12.32
C THR A 21 -6.19 -5.20 13.34
N GLY A 22 -6.50 -4.27 14.23
CA GLY A 22 -7.61 -4.40 15.18
C GLY A 22 -8.96 -4.54 14.47
N ALA A 23 -9.23 -3.67 13.49
CA ALA A 23 -10.48 -3.71 12.72
C ALA A 23 -10.65 -5.02 11.95
N LEU A 24 -9.59 -5.54 11.32
CA LEU A 24 -9.63 -6.81 10.60
C LEU A 24 -9.97 -7.99 11.52
N LYS A 25 -9.44 -8.01 12.76
CA LYS A 25 -9.76 -9.04 13.75
C LYS A 25 -11.23 -9.01 14.18
N VAL A 26 -11.80 -7.81 14.35
CA VAL A 26 -13.23 -7.65 14.68
C VAL A 26 -14.10 -8.16 13.53
N LEU A 27 -13.78 -7.75 12.30
CA LEU A 27 -14.51 -8.18 11.10
C LEU A 27 -14.42 -9.70 10.87
N GLU A 28 -13.27 -10.31 11.11
CA GLU A 28 -13.10 -11.76 11.04
C GLU A 28 -14.01 -12.50 12.04
N GLY A 29 -14.14 -11.97 13.27
CA GLY A 29 -15.09 -12.47 14.26
C GLY A 29 -16.57 -12.34 13.86
N GLU A 30 -16.88 -11.40 12.97
CA GLU A 30 -18.22 -11.21 12.37
C GLU A 30 -18.42 -12.03 11.08
N GLY A 31 -17.44 -12.85 10.68
CA GLY A 31 -17.47 -13.61 9.42
C GLY A 31 -17.27 -12.75 8.17
N ILE A 32 -16.74 -11.54 8.32
CA ILE A 32 -16.48 -10.60 7.22
C ILE A 32 -14.99 -10.60 6.89
N THR A 33 -14.62 -11.15 5.72
CA THR A 33 -13.23 -11.20 5.29
C THR A 33 -12.84 -9.98 4.46
N TYR A 34 -11.73 -9.34 4.82
CA TYR A 34 -11.08 -8.30 4.01
C TYR A 34 -9.65 -8.71 3.68
N ARG A 35 -9.23 -8.41 2.44
CA ARG A 35 -7.82 -8.48 2.04
C ARG A 35 -7.15 -7.13 2.28
N SER A 36 -6.20 -7.10 3.21
CA SER A 36 -5.36 -5.92 3.44
C SER A 36 -4.25 -5.84 2.40
N LEU A 37 -4.11 -4.69 1.74
CA LEU A 37 -3.07 -4.42 0.76
C LEU A 37 -2.28 -3.18 1.19
N ASN A 38 -0.95 -3.25 1.09
CA ASN A 38 -0.08 -2.10 1.34
C ASN A 38 0.44 -1.55 0.00
N PHE A 39 -0.16 -0.47 -0.48
CA PHE A 39 0.21 0.14 -1.76
C PHE A 39 1.71 0.51 -1.86
N GLY A 40 2.29 1.00 -0.76
CA GLY A 40 3.71 1.34 -0.72
C GLY A 40 4.64 0.13 -0.89
N THR A 41 4.19 -1.08 -0.54
CA THR A 41 4.93 -2.33 -0.82
C THR A 41 4.91 -2.65 -2.30
N TYR A 42 3.75 -2.60 -2.96
CA TYR A 42 3.65 -2.80 -4.41
C TYR A 42 4.47 -1.77 -5.19
N MET A 43 4.44 -0.51 -4.78
CA MET A 43 5.29 0.54 -5.36
C MET A 43 6.78 0.22 -5.20
N PHE A 44 7.20 -0.20 -4.01
CA PHE A 44 8.60 -0.51 -3.74
C PHE A 44 9.09 -1.73 -4.52
N GLU A 45 8.31 -2.82 -4.57
CA GLU A 45 8.63 -4.00 -5.38
C GLU A 45 8.74 -3.64 -6.87
N THR A 46 7.86 -2.77 -7.36
CA THR A 46 7.92 -2.26 -8.73
C THR A 46 9.18 -1.43 -8.95
N ALA A 47 9.52 -0.54 -8.02
CA ALA A 47 10.72 0.29 -8.08
C ALA A 47 12.00 -0.55 -8.08
N GLN A 48 12.04 -1.62 -7.28
CA GLN A 48 13.17 -2.57 -7.28
C GLN A 48 13.28 -3.32 -8.61
N LYS A 49 12.16 -3.84 -9.14
CA LYS A 49 12.12 -4.56 -10.42
C LYS A 49 12.54 -3.67 -11.60
N GLU A 50 12.14 -2.41 -11.60
CA GLU A 50 12.47 -1.44 -12.64
C GLU A 50 13.82 -0.72 -12.39
N GLY A 51 14.53 -1.05 -11.30
CA GLY A 51 15.86 -0.50 -11.00
C GLY A 51 15.89 0.95 -10.50
N PHE A 52 14.75 1.50 -10.07
CA PHE A 52 14.62 2.89 -9.62
C PHE A 52 15.03 3.13 -8.18
N ALA A 53 14.91 2.13 -7.29
CA ALA A 53 15.24 2.31 -5.87
C ALA A 53 15.65 0.98 -5.24
N LYS A 54 16.62 1.03 -4.33
CA LYS A 54 17.06 -0.11 -3.51
C LYS A 54 16.36 -0.14 -2.16
N ASP A 55 15.96 1.01 -1.64
CA ASP A 55 15.19 1.17 -0.41
C ASP A 55 14.01 2.15 -0.56
N ARG A 56 13.19 2.27 0.48
CA ARG A 56 11.98 3.10 0.46
C ARG A 56 12.27 4.59 0.57
N ASP A 57 13.41 4.99 1.10
CA ASP A 57 13.76 6.40 1.27
C ASP A 57 14.30 6.99 -0.04
N GLU A 58 15.07 6.20 -0.81
CA GLU A 58 15.42 6.51 -2.20
C GLU A 58 14.16 6.74 -3.05
N MET A 59 13.16 5.85 -2.92
CA MET A 59 11.89 5.97 -3.66
C MET A 59 11.16 7.30 -3.42
N ARG A 60 11.26 7.88 -2.21
CA ARG A 60 10.63 9.16 -1.87
C ARG A 60 11.31 10.36 -2.52
N ARG A 61 12.58 10.22 -2.88
CA ARG A 61 13.40 11.27 -3.51
C ARG A 61 13.35 11.23 -5.04
N LEU A 62 12.68 10.23 -5.62
CA LEU A 62 12.54 10.10 -7.07
C LEU A 62 11.79 11.30 -7.68
N PRO A 63 12.10 11.67 -8.92
CA PRO A 63 11.34 12.66 -9.68
C PRO A 63 9.83 12.32 -9.73
N GLY A 64 8.99 13.34 -9.73
CA GLY A 64 7.53 13.17 -9.62
C GLY A 64 6.90 12.36 -10.77
N ASP A 65 7.45 12.47 -11.97
CA ASP A 65 7.08 11.67 -13.15
C ASP A 65 7.43 10.19 -12.97
N VAL A 66 8.60 9.89 -12.41
CA VAL A 66 9.01 8.51 -12.06
C VAL A 66 8.10 7.96 -10.96
N GLN A 67 7.81 8.73 -9.92
CA GLN A 67 6.88 8.31 -8.88
C GLN A 67 5.48 8.03 -9.44
N LYS A 68 4.98 8.87 -10.36
CA LYS A 68 3.69 8.66 -11.03
C LYS A 68 3.69 7.38 -11.87
N LYS A 69 4.76 7.10 -12.61
CA LYS A 69 4.91 5.84 -13.37
C LYS A 69 4.86 4.63 -12.43
N LEU A 70 5.62 4.66 -11.34
CA LEU A 70 5.66 3.60 -10.34
C LEU A 70 4.29 3.36 -9.70
N GLN A 71 3.53 4.42 -9.39
CA GLN A 71 2.17 4.30 -8.87
C GLN A 71 1.23 3.61 -9.87
N GLN A 72 1.33 3.95 -11.16
CA GLN A 72 0.52 3.32 -12.20
C GLN A 72 0.88 1.85 -12.41
N SER A 73 2.18 1.52 -12.46
CA SER A 73 2.66 0.13 -12.54
C SER A 73 2.23 -0.68 -11.32
N ALA A 74 2.38 -0.13 -10.11
CA ALA A 74 1.95 -0.78 -8.87
C ALA A 74 0.43 -1.00 -8.82
N ALA A 75 -0.36 -0.04 -9.31
CA ALA A 75 -1.82 -0.18 -9.40
C ALA A 75 -2.27 -1.29 -10.36
N ARG A 76 -1.48 -1.58 -11.40
CA ARG A 76 -1.74 -2.70 -12.32
C ARG A 76 -1.28 -4.05 -11.78
N ALA A 77 -0.35 -4.06 -10.83
CA ALA A 77 0.23 -5.27 -10.24
C ALA A 77 -0.53 -5.77 -8.99
N MET A 78 -1.44 -4.96 -8.43
CA MET A 78 -2.32 -5.31 -7.29
C MET A 78 -3.53 -6.13 -7.72
#